data_AF-A0A2G1Z7T7-F1
#
_entry.id   AF-A0A2G1Z7T7-F1
#
_cell.length_a   1.000
_cell.length_b   1.000
_cell.length_c   1.000
_cell.angle_alpha   90.00
_cell.angle_beta   90.00
_cell.angle_gamma   90.00
#
_symmetry.space_group_name_H-M   'P 1'
#
loop_
_entity.id
_entity.type
_entity.pdbx_description
1 polymer ?
#
loop_
_entity_poly.entity_id
_entity_poly.type
_entity_poly.pdbx_seq_one_letter_code
_entity_poly.pdbx_strand_id
1 'polypeptide(L)'
;MMDNSDYDEVNRRAAMLQMSPTLSRAAALAQDAPFNVTDNEERRSVVTTCLVDVATSIDKGEITFSTVEARAMTIGLLTVALMIVFDGNVPVEQVSAH
;
A
#
# COMPACT_ATOMS: atom_id res chain seq x y z
N MET A 1 -19.56 12.09 15.60
CA MET A 1 -19.47 13.30 14.77
C MET A 1 -18.01 13.72 14.80
N MET A 2 -17.30 13.64 13.68
CA MET A 2 -15.93 14.17 13.57
C MET A 2 -15.99 15.70 13.70
N ASP A 3 -15.10 16.28 14.50
CA ASP A 3 -14.97 17.73 14.67
C ASP A 3 -14.45 18.36 13.38
N ASN A 4 -14.85 19.60 13.07
CA ASN A 4 -14.35 20.34 11.90
C ASN A 4 -12.82 20.50 11.94
N SER A 5 -12.23 20.53 13.13
CA SER A 5 -10.76 20.54 13.32
C SER A 5 -10.06 19.26 12.81
N ASP A 6 -10.73 18.10 12.89
CA ASP A 6 -10.14 16.82 12.44
C ASP A 6 -10.13 16.72 10.91
N TYR A 7 -11.17 17.25 10.25
CA TYR A 7 -11.25 17.30 8.79
C TYR A 7 -10.15 18.18 8.19
N ASP A 8 -9.86 19.33 8.81
CA ASP A 8 -8.82 20.24 8.35
C ASP A 8 -7.41 19.62 8.46
N GLU A 9 -7.14 18.87 9.52
CA GLU A 9 -5.85 18.18 9.68
C GLU A 9 -5.68 17.02 8.67
N VAL A 10 -6.75 16.26 8.40
CA VAL A 10 -6.73 15.22 7.36
C VAL A 10 -6.49 15.83 5.98
N ASN A 11 -7.18 16.93 5.65
CA ASN A 11 -7.01 17.63 4.39
C ASN A 11 -5.59 18.22 4.24
N ARG A 12 -5.04 18.77 5.33
CA ARG A 12 -3.65 19.26 5.35
C ARG A 12 -2.65 18.13 5.08
N ARG A 13 -2.81 16.98 5.73
CA ARG A 13 -1.96 15.80 5.50
C ARG A 13 -2.09 15.26 4.08
N ALA A 14 -3.31 15.22 3.53
CA ALA A 14 -3.55 14.83 2.14
C ALA A 14 -2.86 15.78 1.15
N ALA A 15 -2.93 17.10 1.39
CA ALA A 15 -2.22 18.08 0.58
C ALA A 15 -0.69 17.92 0.67
N MET A 16 -0.15 17.61 1.85
CA MET A 16 1.28 17.31 2.02
C MET A 16 1.71 16.06 1.22
N LEU A 17 0.86 15.03 1.18
CA LEU A 17 1.12 13.83 0.37
C LEU A 17 1.14 14.16 -1.12
N GLN A 18 0.25 15.02 -1.61
CA GLN A 18 0.24 15.46 -3.02
C GLN A 18 1.53 16.18 -3.44
N MET A 19 2.25 16.80 -2.49
CA MET A 19 3.55 17.43 -2.74
C MET A 19 4.75 16.51 -2.50
N SER A 20 4.53 15.23 -2.15
CA SER A 20 5.60 14.29 -1.82
C SER A 20 6.42 13.92 -3.05
N PRO A 21 7.74 14.19 -3.06
CA PRO A 21 8.62 13.78 -4.17
C PRO A 21 8.63 12.27 -4.40
N THR A 22 8.44 11.48 -3.33
CA THR A 22 8.36 10.02 -3.42
C THR A 22 7.11 9.57 -4.14
N LEU A 23 5.95 10.18 -3.82
CA LEU A 23 4.69 9.86 -4.50
C LEU A 23 4.71 10.32 -5.96
N SER A 24 5.33 11.48 -6.25
CA SER A 24 5.53 11.92 -7.63
C SER A 24 6.43 10.97 -8.43
N ARG A 25 7.50 10.44 -7.84
CA ARG A 25 8.36 9.43 -8.47
C ARG A 25 7.63 8.10 -8.67
N ALA A 26 6.86 7.66 -7.68
CA ALA A 26 6.03 6.46 -7.80
C ALA A 26 4.98 6.62 -8.92
N ALA A 27 4.33 7.78 -9.01
CA ALA A 27 3.39 8.11 -10.07
C ALA A 27 4.07 8.12 -11.44
N ALA A 28 5.28 8.66 -11.56
CA ALA A 28 6.05 8.62 -12.80
C ALA A 28 6.44 7.18 -13.20
N LEU A 29 6.85 6.35 -12.25
CA LEU A 29 7.12 4.91 -12.51
C LEU A 29 5.85 4.15 -12.92
N ALA A 30 4.69 4.58 -12.43
CA ALA A 30 3.39 4.01 -12.77
C ALA A 30 2.79 4.56 -14.07
N GLN A 31 3.31 5.66 -14.65
CA GLN A 31 2.77 6.21 -15.90
C GLN A 31 2.92 5.27 -17.09
N ASP A 32 3.98 4.45 -17.10
CA ASP A 32 4.24 3.47 -18.16
C ASP A 32 3.63 2.10 -17.83
N ALA A 33 2.91 1.98 -16.71
CA ALA A 33 2.24 0.75 -16.34
C ALA A 33 1.08 0.47 -17.32
N PRO A 34 0.96 -0.75 -17.87
CA PRO A 34 -0.11 -1.09 -18.81
C PRO A 34 -1.47 -1.29 -18.12
N PHE A 35 -1.68 -0.71 -16.93
CA PHE A 35 -2.85 -0.95 -16.11
C PHE A 35 -3.47 0.31 -15.52
N ASN A 36 -4.80 0.39 -15.55
CA ASN A 36 -5.57 1.49 -14.98
C ASN A 36 -5.90 1.26 -13.49
N VAL A 37 -5.11 1.86 -12.59
CA VAL A 37 -5.32 1.75 -11.14
C VAL A 37 -6.58 2.46 -10.60
N THR A 38 -7.25 3.27 -11.43
CA THR A 38 -8.54 3.90 -11.06
C THR A 38 -9.72 2.92 -11.20
N ASP A 39 -9.55 1.88 -12.02
CA ASP A 39 -10.49 0.77 -12.11
C ASP A 39 -10.26 -0.20 -10.95
N ASN A 40 -11.33 -0.58 -10.25
CA ASN A 40 -11.24 -1.46 -9.08
C ASN A 40 -10.85 -2.89 -9.43
N GLU A 41 -11.37 -3.43 -10.54
CA GLU A 41 -11.08 -4.81 -10.97
C GLU A 41 -9.63 -4.92 -11.47
N GLU A 42 -9.21 -3.94 -12.27
CA GLU A 42 -7.85 -3.88 -12.79
C GLU A 42 -6.82 -3.66 -11.68
N ARG A 43 -7.12 -2.77 -10.72
CA ARG A 43 -6.29 -2.58 -9.52
C ARG A 43 -6.16 -3.88 -8.73
N ARG A 44 -7.25 -4.62 -8.50
CA ARG A 44 -7.18 -5.92 -7.80
C ARG A 44 -6.37 -6.95 -8.56
N SER A 45 -6.53 -7.02 -9.88
CA SER A 45 -5.78 -7.92 -10.75
C SER A 45 -4.27 -7.68 -10.63
N VAL A 46 -3.86 -6.42 -10.74
CA VAL A 46 -2.45 -6.00 -10.61
C VAL A 46 -1.90 -6.33 -9.24
N VAL A 47 -2.63 -5.95 -8.17
CA VAL A 47 -2.18 -6.22 -6.80
C VAL A 47 -2.07 -7.73 -6.59
N THR A 48 -3.07 -8.53 -6.96
CA THR A 48 -3.04 -9.99 -6.77
C THR A 48 -1.86 -10.64 -7.50
N THR A 49 -1.53 -10.15 -8.69
CA THR A 49 -0.40 -10.66 -9.49
C THR A 49 0.94 -10.35 -8.84
N CYS A 50 1.17 -9.10 -8.45
CA CYS A 50 2.47 -8.68 -7.92
C CYS A 50 2.67 -9.02 -6.43
N LEU A 51 1.59 -9.13 -5.66
CA LEU A 51 1.64 -9.33 -4.22
C LEU A 51 2.26 -10.68 -3.84
N VAL A 52 1.98 -11.73 -4.61
CA VAL A 52 2.55 -13.07 -4.40
C VAL A 52 4.06 -13.05 -4.62
N ASP A 53 4.53 -12.36 -5.66
CA ASP A 53 5.96 -12.24 -5.97
C ASP A 53 6.67 -11.43 -4.87
N VAL A 54 6.08 -10.32 -4.43
CA VAL A 54 6.63 -9.50 -3.34
C VAL A 54 6.72 -10.30 -2.04
N ALA A 55 5.66 -11.02 -1.66
CA ALA A 55 5.66 -11.87 -0.46
C ALA A 55 6.74 -12.96 -0.56
N THR A 56 6.84 -13.62 -1.72
CA THR A 56 7.84 -14.66 -1.97
C THR A 56 9.27 -14.11 -1.88
N SER A 57 9.53 -12.92 -2.43
CA SER A 57 10.84 -12.27 -2.35
C SER A 57 11.20 -11.84 -0.91
N ILE A 58 10.21 -11.48 -0.09
CA ILE A 58 10.42 -11.24 1.35
C ILE A 58 10.82 -12.55 2.04
N ASP A 59 10.08 -13.64 1.81
CA ASP A 59 10.33 -14.94 2.44
C ASP A 59 11.69 -15.53 2.06
N LYS A 60 12.14 -15.29 0.82
CA LYS A 60 13.47 -15.68 0.32
C LYS A 60 14.60 -14.77 0.81
N GLY A 61 14.29 -13.67 1.48
CA GLY A 61 15.29 -12.69 1.92
C GLY A 61 15.92 -11.85 0.80
N GLU A 62 15.27 -11.78 -0.37
CA GLU A 62 15.71 -10.95 -1.50
C GLU A 62 15.46 -9.46 -1.22
N ILE A 63 14.43 -9.15 -0.43
CA ILE A 63 14.15 -7.81 0.07
C ILE A 63 14.69 -7.69 1.49
N THR A 64 15.74 -6.88 1.65
CA THR A 64 16.36 -6.62 2.96
C THR A 64 15.98 -5.24 3.48
N PHE A 65 15.64 -5.17 4.77
CA PHE A 65 15.31 -3.92 5.45
C PHE A 65 16.44 -3.57 6.41
N SER A 66 16.97 -2.35 6.29
CA SER A 66 18.05 -1.86 7.15
C SER A 66 17.58 -1.49 8.55
N THR A 67 16.28 -1.24 8.73
CA THR A 67 15.68 -0.88 10.02
C THR A 67 14.35 -1.59 10.25
N VAL A 68 13.97 -1.72 11.53
CA VAL A 68 12.69 -2.31 11.93
C VAL A 68 11.53 -1.46 11.45
N GLU A 69 11.69 -0.14 11.47
CA GLU A 69 10.70 0.83 11.01
C GLU A 69 10.43 0.69 9.51
N ALA A 70 11.48 0.50 8.70
CA ALA A 70 11.34 0.26 7.26
C ALA A 70 10.57 -1.03 6.99
N ARG A 71 10.89 -2.09 7.71
CA ARG A 71 10.15 -3.37 7.64
C ARG A 71 8.69 -3.20 8.03
N ALA A 72 8.40 -2.52 9.15
CA ALA A 72 7.04 -2.29 9.62
C ALA A 72 6.21 -1.45 8.63
N MET A 73 6.81 -0.42 8.02
CA MET A 73 6.15 0.38 6.98
C MET A 73 5.80 -0.45 5.74
N THR A 74 6.74 -1.27 5.25
CA THR A 74 6.49 -2.12 4.09
C THR A 74 5.42 -3.18 4.37
N ILE A 75 5.45 -3.82 5.55
CA ILE A 75 4.40 -4.76 5.97
C ILE A 75 3.05 -4.03 6.07
N GLY A 76 3.01 -2.82 6.63
CA GLY A 76 1.79 -2.02 6.70
C GLY A 76 1.19 -1.72 5.31
N LEU A 77 2.03 -1.33 4.34
CA LEU A 77 1.61 -1.12 2.95
C LEU A 77 1.11 -2.41 2.29
N LEU A 78 1.76 -3.54 2.57
CA LEU A 78 1.36 -4.85 2.08
C LEU A 78 -0.03 -5.24 2.61
N THR A 79 -0.28 -4.98 3.90
CA THR A 79 -1.59 -5.21 4.53
C THR A 79 -2.68 -4.34 3.89
N VAL A 80 -2.40 -3.07 3.59
CA VAL A 80 -3.35 -2.21 2.87
C VAL A 80 -3.62 -2.76 1.47
N ALA A 81 -2.61 -3.24 0.76
CA ALA A 81 -2.78 -3.87 -0.55
C ALA A 81 -3.64 -5.15 -0.47
N LEU A 82 -3.43 -5.98 0.56
CA LEU A 82 -4.26 -7.15 0.86
C LEU A 82 -5.71 -6.74 1.14
N MET A 83 -5.95 -5.68 1.92
CA MET A 83 -7.30 -5.17 2.15
C MET A 83 -8.00 -4.74 0.85
N ILE A 84 -7.27 -4.19 -0.12
CA ILE A 84 -7.84 -3.84 -1.44
C ILE A 84 -8.23 -5.10 -2.21
N VAL A 85 -7.45 -6.17 -2.15
CA VAL A 85 -7.77 -7.46 -2.81
C VAL A 85 -8.98 -8.13 -2.17
N PHE A 86 -9.07 -8.10 -0.84
CA PHE A 86 -10.12 -8.79 -0.07
C PHE A 86 -11.34 -7.92 0.26
N ASP A 87 -11.52 -6.76 -0.37
CA ASP A 87 -12.63 -5.83 -0.06
C ASP A 87 -12.74 -5.44 1.42
N GLY A 88 -11.60 -5.29 2.08
CA GLY A 88 -11.51 -4.98 3.51
C GLY A 88 -11.77 -6.16 4.44
N ASN A 89 -12.17 -7.32 3.92
CA ASN A 89 -12.37 -8.55 4.71
C ASN A 89 -11.09 -9.37 4.77
N VAL A 90 -10.02 -8.79 5.34
CA VAL A 90 -8.84 -9.59 5.66
C VAL A 90 -9.17 -10.42 6.90
N PRO A 91 -9.21 -11.76 6.80
CA PRO A 91 -9.43 -12.59 7.98
C PRO A 91 -8.28 -12.37 8.97
N VAL A 92 -8.59 -11.74 10.10
CA VAL A 92 -7.63 -11.36 11.16
C VAL A 92 -6.86 -12.58 11.68
N GLU A 93 -7.46 -13.77 11.57
CA GLU A 93 -6.89 -15.06 11.99
C GLU A 93 -5.60 -15.43 11.26
N GLN A 94 -5.31 -14.86 10.08
CA GLN A 94 -4.09 -15.17 9.30
C GLN A 94 -2.94 -14.17 9.50
N VAL A 95 -3.20 -13.00 10.07
CA VAL A 95 -2.19 -11.93 10.21
C VAL A 95 -1.46 -11.98 11.56
N SER A 96 -2.05 -12.61 12.58
CA SER A 96 -1.48 -12.68 13.94
C SER A 96 -0.59 -13.91 14.21
N ALA A 97 -0.27 -14.72 13.20
CA ALA A 97 0.43 -16.00 13.41
C ALA A 97 1.95 -15.98 13.13
N HIS A 98 2.56 -14.83 12.80
CA HIS A 98 4.00 -14.72 12.57
C HIS A 98 4.65 -13.55 13.30
#